data_AF-A0A0K2X4S2-F1
#
_entry.id   AF-A0A0K2X4S2-F1
#
_cell.length_a   1.000
_cell.length_b   1.000
_cell.length_c   1.000
_cell.angle_alpha   90.00
_cell.angle_beta   90.00
_cell.angle_gamma   90.00
#
_symmetry.space_group_name_H-M   'P 1'
#
loop_
_entity.id
_entity.type
_entity.pdbx_description
1 polymer ?
#
loop_
_entity_poly.entity_id
_entity_poly.type
_entity_poly.pdbx_seq_one_letter_code
_entity_poly.pdbx_strand_id
1 'polypeptide(L)'
;MLFDAVIGNIDRHLGNFGMLIDNDTNELIKPAPIFDNGRALFNFLNRWRIENYFHLHHSQPYYFKSSLGYYFDRLVKMHATPKSLELCDKLQDFTFTPHPIYRPSCGLIKACSEVICQRAKDAKKIVYETLEKQG
;
A
#
# COMPACT_ATOMS: atom_id res chain seq x y z
N MET A 1 4.78 2.85 4.84
CA MET A 1 5.09 3.53 3.56
C MET A 1 4.99 2.60 2.36
N LEU A 2 5.89 1.62 2.15
CA LEU A 2 5.72 0.63 1.06
C LEU A 2 4.38 -0.10 1.17
N PHE A 3 4.05 -0.57 2.37
CA PHE A 3 2.77 -1.22 2.66
C PHE A 3 1.57 -0.38 2.21
N ASP A 4 1.52 0.89 2.64
CA ASP A 4 0.43 1.82 2.28
C ASP A 4 0.35 2.08 0.78
N ALA A 5 1.50 2.17 0.11
CA ALA A 5 1.55 2.33 -1.34
C ALA A 5 1.04 1.09 -2.08
N VAL A 6 1.33 -0.11 -1.59
CA VAL A 6 0.85 -1.36 -2.20
C VAL A 6 -0.65 -1.55 -2.00
N ILE A 7 -1.17 -1.32 -0.79
CA ILE A 7 -2.60 -1.49 -0.53
C ILE A 7 -3.44 -0.26 -0.92
N GLY A 8 -2.80 0.86 -1.28
CA GLY A 8 -3.47 2.11 -1.60
C GLY A 8 -4.20 2.74 -0.41
N ASN A 9 -3.59 2.75 0.78
CA ASN A 9 -4.19 3.37 1.95
C ASN A 9 -4.13 4.90 1.86
N ILE A 10 -5.27 5.51 1.55
CA ILE A 10 -5.40 6.97 1.40
C ILE A 10 -5.45 7.71 2.74
N ASP A 11 -5.54 6.99 3.85
CA ASP A 11 -5.78 7.55 5.17
C ASP A 11 -4.63 7.30 6.16
N ARG A 12 -3.43 7.01 5.67
CA ARG A 12 -2.25 6.98 6.54
C ARG A 12 -1.95 8.40 7.03
N HIS A 13 -2.18 8.65 8.32
CA HIS A 13 -1.79 9.87 9.05
C HIS A 13 -1.07 9.51 10.37
N LEU A 14 -0.52 10.50 11.07
CA LEU A 14 0.30 10.30 12.28
C LEU A 14 -0.43 9.70 13.50
N GLY A 15 -1.76 9.59 13.43
CA GLY A 15 -2.57 8.90 14.45
C GLY A 15 -2.73 7.41 14.19
N ASN A 16 -2.40 6.93 12.98
CA ASN A 16 -2.64 5.55 12.53
C ASN A 16 -1.36 4.68 12.57
N PHE A 17 -0.26 5.19 13.12
CA PHE A 17 0.95 4.43 13.35
C PHE A 17 1.77 5.13 14.44
N GLY A 18 2.75 4.43 15.00
CA GLY A 18 3.59 4.99 16.05
C GLY A 18 4.86 4.21 16.26
N MET A 19 5.52 4.49 17.37
CA MET A 19 6.72 3.81 17.83
C MET A 19 6.44 3.15 19.18
N LEU A 20 6.99 1.97 19.40
CA LEU A 20 7.09 1.40 20.73
C LEU A 20 8.22 2.10 21.48
N ILE A 21 7.95 2.48 22.71
CA ILE A 21 8.87 3.18 23.61
C ILE A 21 9.11 2.29 24.82
N ASP A 22 10.34 2.25 25.29
CA ASP A 22 10.68 1.64 26.57
C ASP A 22 10.21 2.53 27.72
N ASN A 23 9.40 2.00 28.63
CA ASN A 23 8.77 2.79 29.68
C ASN A 23 9.76 3.24 30.77
N ASP A 24 10.87 2.53 30.96
CA ASP A 24 11.86 2.84 31.99
C ASP A 24 12.88 3.86 31.48
N THR A 25 13.27 3.77 30.20
CA THR A 25 14.31 4.64 29.62
C THR A 25 13.78 5.75 28.72
N ASN A 26 12.51 5.70 28.29
CA ASN A 26 11.92 6.53 27.24
C ASN A 26 12.62 6.42 25.86
N GLU A 27 13.39 5.36 25.64
CA GLU A 27 14.07 5.15 24.35
C GLU A 27 13.13 4.52 23.31
N LEU A 28 13.37 4.85 22.03
CA LEU A 28 12.65 4.26 20.90
C LEU A 28 13.09 2.82 20.68
N ILE A 29 12.15 1.87 20.72
CA ILE A 29 12.43 0.45 20.48
C ILE A 29 12.34 0.13 18.98
N LYS A 30 11.15 0.36 18.40
CA LYS A 30 10.84 0.01 17.01
C LYS A 30 9.50 0.61 16.58
N PRO A 31 9.15 0.61 15.29
CA PRO A 31 7.80 0.93 14.87
C PRO A 31 6.75 0.02 15.54
N ALA A 32 5.66 0.61 16.01
CA ALA A 32 4.51 -0.12 16.51
C ALA A 32 3.84 -0.91 15.37
N PRO A 33 3.17 -2.04 15.67
CA PRO A 33 2.35 -2.74 14.69
C PRO A 33 1.36 -1.80 14.01
N ILE A 34 1.25 -1.89 12.69
CA ILE A 34 0.36 -1.02 11.91
C ILE A 34 -1.09 -1.48 12.13
N PHE A 35 -1.98 -0.51 12.34
CA PHE A 35 -3.43 -0.70 12.44
C PHE A 35 -4.16 0.32 11.57
N ASP A 36 -5.50 0.28 11.61
CA ASP A 36 -6.44 1.14 10.89
C ASP A 36 -6.09 1.33 9.40
N ASN A 37 -6.30 0.26 8.64
CA ASN A 37 -6.12 0.25 7.19
C ASN A 37 -7.47 0.27 6.46
N GLY A 38 -8.54 0.71 7.13
CA GLY A 38 -9.91 0.59 6.63
C GLY A 38 -10.11 1.33 5.31
N ARG A 39 -9.39 2.42 5.07
CA ARG A 39 -9.50 3.25 3.84
C ARG A 39 -8.52 2.85 2.74
N ALA A 40 -8.13 1.57 2.69
CA ALA A 40 -7.30 0.99 1.64
C ALA A 40 -8.12 0.28 0.55
N LEU A 41 -7.43 -0.22 -0.47
CA LEU A 41 -7.97 -0.94 -1.63
C LEU A 41 -9.08 -0.14 -2.33
N PHE A 42 -10.25 -0.74 -2.43
CA PHE A 42 -11.43 -0.18 -3.10
C PHE A 42 -12.48 0.30 -2.11
N ASN A 43 -12.12 0.50 -0.84
CA ASN A 43 -13.08 1.03 0.10
C ASN A 43 -13.61 2.39 -0.39
N PHE A 44 -14.93 2.57 -0.34
CA PHE A 44 -15.66 3.72 -0.89
C PHE A 44 -15.66 3.88 -2.42
N LEU A 45 -15.10 2.93 -3.18
CA LEU A 45 -15.21 2.94 -4.64
C LEU A 45 -16.50 2.24 -5.08
N ASN A 46 -17.17 2.84 -6.07
CA ASN A 46 -18.26 2.18 -6.78
C ASN A 46 -17.67 1.26 -7.87
N ARG A 47 -18.53 0.41 -8.45
CA ARG A 47 -18.12 -0.56 -9.49
C ARG A 47 -17.37 0.08 -10.65
N TRP A 48 -17.89 1.18 -11.20
CA TRP A 48 -17.26 1.87 -12.33
C TRP A 48 -15.83 2.34 -11.99
N ARG A 49 -15.61 2.88 -10.78
CA ARG A 49 -14.29 3.29 -10.31
C ARG A 49 -13.35 2.10 -10.12
N ILE A 50 -13.85 0.96 -9.67
CA ILE A 50 -13.06 -0.27 -9.52
C ILE A 50 -12.58 -0.75 -10.90
N GLU A 51 -13.49 -0.85 -11.87
CA GLU A 51 -13.19 -1.29 -13.23
C GLU A 51 -12.21 -0.35 -13.96
N ASN A 52 -12.23 0.95 -13.61
CA ASN A 52 -11.37 1.97 -14.21
C ASN A 52 -10.24 2.43 -13.28
N TYR A 53 -9.90 1.66 -12.25
CA TYR A 53 -9.11 2.13 -11.11
C TYR A 53 -7.83 2.87 -11.52
N PHE A 54 -6.99 2.28 -12.37
CA PHE A 54 -5.73 2.90 -12.80
C PHE A 54 -5.92 4.13 -13.71
N HIS A 55 -7.05 4.26 -14.39
CA HIS A 55 -7.38 5.45 -15.18
C HIS A 55 -7.77 6.65 -14.30
N LEU A 56 -8.11 6.41 -13.03
CA LEU A 56 -8.47 7.46 -12.08
C LEU A 56 -7.27 8.32 -11.66
N HIS A 57 -6.02 7.91 -11.91
CA HIS A 57 -4.83 8.62 -11.45
C HIS A 57 -4.83 10.12 -11.80
N HIS A 58 -5.29 10.47 -13.01
CA HIS A 58 -5.34 11.85 -13.47
C HIS A 58 -6.60 12.60 -13.03
N SER A 59 -7.77 11.95 -13.10
CA SER A 59 -9.07 12.60 -12.83
C SER A 59 -9.43 12.65 -11.34
N GLN A 60 -8.95 11.69 -10.55
CA GLN A 60 -9.22 11.52 -9.13
C GLN A 60 -7.93 11.14 -8.38
N PRO A 61 -6.91 12.01 -8.37
CA PRO A 61 -5.58 11.73 -7.78
C PRO A 61 -5.63 11.46 -6.27
N TYR A 62 -6.73 11.79 -5.60
CA TYR A 62 -6.99 11.46 -4.20
C TYR A 62 -6.77 9.98 -3.88
N TYR A 63 -7.13 9.06 -4.79
CA TYR A 63 -6.96 7.61 -4.58
C TYR A 63 -5.51 7.12 -4.76
N PHE A 64 -4.57 8.02 -5.05
CA PHE A 64 -3.18 7.71 -5.34
C PHE A 64 -2.20 8.42 -4.40
N LYS A 65 -2.71 9.03 -3.33
CA LYS A 65 -1.91 9.68 -2.29
C LYS A 65 -2.38 9.31 -0.88
N SER A 66 -1.46 9.36 0.06
CA SER A 66 -1.75 9.23 1.50
C SER A 66 -2.33 10.53 2.08
N SER A 67 -2.87 10.46 3.30
CA SER A 67 -3.35 11.63 4.06
C SER A 67 -2.20 12.59 4.44
N LEU A 68 -0.95 12.13 4.40
CA LEU A 68 0.24 12.99 4.48
C LEU A 68 0.51 13.81 3.20
N GLY A 69 -0.32 13.68 2.15
CA GLY A 69 -0.23 14.47 0.91
C GLY A 69 0.77 13.94 -0.12
N TYR A 70 1.48 12.85 0.17
CA TYR A 70 2.42 12.24 -0.77
C TYR A 70 1.74 11.19 -1.66
N TYR A 71 2.01 11.26 -2.95
CA TYR A 71 1.69 10.19 -3.89
C TYR A 71 2.42 8.90 -3.51
N PHE A 72 1.78 7.76 -3.79
CA PHE A 72 2.29 6.45 -3.40
C PHE A 72 3.65 6.12 -4.05
N ASP A 73 3.86 6.49 -5.30
CA ASP A 73 5.14 6.34 -6.00
C ASP A 73 6.28 7.09 -5.31
N ARG A 74 6.01 8.34 -4.89
CA ARG A 74 6.94 9.17 -4.11
C ARG A 74 7.22 8.54 -2.74
N LEU A 75 6.20 7.98 -2.08
CA LEU A 75 6.40 7.27 -0.82
C LEU A 75 7.28 6.03 -0.97
N VAL A 76 7.09 5.26 -2.04
CA VAL A 76 7.97 4.11 -2.33
C VAL A 76 9.40 4.58 -2.54
N LYS A 77 9.59 5.61 -3.39
CA LYS A 77 10.92 6.17 -3.69
C LYS A 77 11.66 6.68 -2.45
N MET A 78 10.99 7.44 -1.58
CA MET A 78 11.63 8.02 -0.38
C MET A 78 12.04 6.96 0.66
N HIS A 79 11.44 5.78 0.63
CA HIS A 79 11.64 4.72 1.63
C HIS A 79 12.07 3.39 0.98
N ALA A 80 12.71 3.47 -0.19
CA ALA A 80 13.21 2.31 -0.89
C ALA A 80 14.35 1.64 -0.09
N THR A 81 14.30 0.32 0.01
CA THR A 81 15.34 -0.50 0.65
C THR A 81 15.49 -1.81 -0.12
N PRO A 82 16.61 -2.55 -0.01
CA PRO A 82 16.74 -3.87 -0.61
C PRO A 82 15.61 -4.83 -0.17
N LYS A 83 15.22 -4.78 1.11
CA LYS A 83 14.08 -5.55 1.65
C LYS A 83 12.76 -5.23 0.95
N SER A 84 12.59 -3.99 0.46
CA SER A 84 11.41 -3.61 -0.31
C SER A 84 11.28 -4.40 -1.62
N LEU A 85 12.40 -4.75 -2.28
CA LEU A 85 12.39 -5.59 -3.49
C LEU A 85 11.88 -6.99 -3.19
N GLU A 86 12.46 -7.65 -2.17
CA GLU A 86 12.06 -8.99 -1.76
C GLU A 86 10.56 -9.07 -1.40
N LEU A 87 10.05 -8.03 -0.74
CA LEU A 87 8.63 -7.94 -0.39
C LEU A 87 7.75 -7.79 -1.63
N CYS A 88 8.17 -6.98 -2.61
CA CYS A 88 7.42 -6.82 -3.86
C CYS A 88 7.44 -8.11 -4.70
N ASP A 89 8.52 -8.89 -4.65
CA ASP A 89 8.62 -10.18 -5.34
C ASP A 89 7.61 -11.21 -4.82
N LYS A 90 7.39 -11.24 -3.51
CA LYS A 90 6.39 -12.12 -2.88
C LYS A 90 4.94 -11.77 -3.22
N LEU A 91 4.69 -10.63 -3.86
CA LEU A 91 3.35 -10.13 -4.17
C LEU A 91 3.02 -10.17 -5.67
N GLN A 92 3.90 -10.72 -6.51
CA GLN A 92 3.74 -10.71 -7.97
C GLN A 92 2.55 -11.55 -8.46
N ASP A 93 2.19 -12.59 -7.73
CA ASP A 93 1.13 -13.57 -7.98
C ASP A 93 0.12 -13.64 -6.81
N PHE A 94 0.07 -12.58 -5.99
CA PHE A 94 -0.82 -12.50 -4.83
C PHE A 94 -2.29 -12.68 -5.22
N THR A 95 -3.02 -13.47 -4.43
CA THR A 95 -4.48 -13.63 -4.56
C THR A 95 -5.15 -13.63 -3.19
N PHE A 96 -6.21 -12.84 -3.03
CA PHE A 96 -7.01 -12.87 -1.80
C PHE A 96 -7.77 -14.18 -1.67
N THR A 97 -7.70 -14.79 -0.48
CA THR A 97 -8.59 -15.88 -0.10
C THR A 97 -9.96 -15.31 0.32
N PRO A 98 -11.07 -15.73 -0.31
CA PRO A 98 -12.40 -15.29 0.11
C PRO A 98 -12.71 -15.66 1.56
N HIS A 99 -13.37 -14.78 2.28
CA HIS A 99 -13.78 -15.07 3.65
C HIS A 99 -14.89 -16.15 3.64
N PRO A 100 -14.86 -17.14 4.57
CA PRO A 100 -15.75 -18.31 4.51
C PRO A 100 -17.25 -17.97 4.62
N ILE A 101 -17.58 -16.94 5.41
CA ILE A 101 -18.96 -16.49 5.70
C ILE A 101 -19.34 -15.30 4.80
N TYR A 102 -18.66 -14.16 4.94
CA TYR A 102 -18.86 -12.99 4.08
C TYR A 102 -18.19 -13.21 2.72
N ARG A 103 -18.94 -13.65 1.72
CA ARG A 103 -18.40 -13.99 0.39
C ARG A 103 -18.52 -12.80 -0.58
N PRO A 104 -17.46 -11.99 -0.76
CA PRO A 104 -17.41 -11.03 -1.86
C PRO A 104 -17.50 -11.76 -3.21
N SER A 105 -17.93 -11.05 -4.25
CA SER A 105 -17.99 -11.62 -5.59
C SER A 105 -16.59 -12.00 -6.08
N CYS A 106 -16.50 -13.05 -6.91
CA CYS A 106 -15.24 -13.45 -7.53
C CYS A 106 -14.60 -12.30 -8.32
N GLY A 107 -15.41 -11.46 -8.96
CA GLY A 107 -14.94 -10.26 -9.66
C GLY A 107 -14.26 -9.25 -8.73
N LEU A 108 -14.81 -9.02 -7.53
CA LEU A 108 -14.19 -8.13 -6.54
C LEU A 108 -12.88 -8.72 -5.99
N ILE A 109 -12.85 -10.01 -5.67
CA ILE A 109 -11.63 -10.70 -5.23
C ILE A 109 -10.53 -10.61 -6.28
N LYS A 110 -10.89 -10.87 -7.55
CA LYS A 110 -9.98 -10.75 -8.69
C LYS A 110 -9.44 -9.33 -8.81
N ALA A 111 -10.32 -8.31 -8.85
CA ALA A 111 -9.91 -6.93 -8.99
C ALA A 111 -9.00 -6.45 -7.82
N CYS A 112 -9.32 -6.83 -6.58
CA CYS A 112 -8.48 -6.50 -5.42
C CYS A 112 -7.09 -7.15 -5.54
N SER A 113 -7.04 -8.42 -5.97
CA SER A 113 -5.79 -9.16 -6.15
C SER A 113 -4.93 -8.53 -7.25
N GLU A 114 -5.54 -8.22 -8.40
CA GLU A 114 -4.88 -7.57 -9.54
C GLU A 114 -4.28 -6.22 -9.15
N VAL A 115 -4.98 -5.40 -8.35
CA VAL A 115 -4.45 -4.13 -7.89
C VAL A 115 -3.26 -4.28 -6.95
N ILE A 116 -3.27 -5.26 -6.04
CA ILE A 116 -2.11 -5.56 -5.18
C ILE A 116 -0.92 -5.97 -6.05
N CYS A 117 -1.10 -6.91 -6.98
CA CYS A 117 -0.04 -7.37 -7.86
C CYS A 117 0.53 -6.24 -8.72
N GLN A 118 -0.34 -5.41 -9.30
CA GLN A 118 0.09 -4.30 -10.15
C GLN A 118 0.83 -3.22 -9.35
N ARG A 119 0.30 -2.81 -8.19
CA ARG A 119 0.99 -1.84 -7.32
C ARG A 119 2.32 -2.38 -6.80
N ALA A 120 2.43 -3.69 -6.52
CA ALA A 120 3.69 -4.32 -6.16
C ALA A 120 4.70 -4.32 -7.31
N LYS A 121 4.26 -4.56 -8.55
CA LYS A 121 5.10 -4.43 -9.77
C LYS A 121 5.63 -3.00 -9.95
N ASP A 122 4.73 -2.02 -9.86
CA ASP A 122 5.09 -0.61 -10.01
C ASP A 122 6.05 -0.17 -8.90
N ALA A 123 5.78 -0.57 -7.66
CA ALA A 123 6.66 -0.32 -6.52
C ALA A 123 8.03 -0.98 -6.70
N LYS A 124 8.09 -2.25 -7.15
CA LYS A 124 9.36 -2.95 -7.43
C LYS A 124 10.23 -2.17 -8.41
N LYS A 125 9.63 -1.70 -9.51
CA LYS A 125 10.34 -0.89 -10.51
C LYS A 125 10.93 0.38 -9.89
N ILE A 126 10.13 1.11 -9.11
CA ILE A 126 10.59 2.34 -8.44
C ILE A 126 11.72 2.04 -7.45
N VAL A 127 11.59 0.98 -6.65
CA VAL A 127 12.63 0.57 -5.69
C VAL A 127 13.92 0.23 -6.41
N TYR A 128 13.86 -0.58 -7.47
CA TYR A 128 15.02 -0.95 -8.28
C TYR A 128 15.73 0.29 -8.83
N GLU A 129 15.01 1.17 -9.52
CA GLU A 129 15.56 2.41 -10.08
C GLU A 129 16.13 3.36 -9.00
N THR A 130 15.60 3.29 -7.78
CA THR A 130 16.07 4.12 -6.67
C THR A 130 17.38 3.60 -6.09
N LEU A 131 17.48 2.28 -5.90
CA LEU A 131 18.69 1.65 -5.35
C LEU A 131 19.86 1.71 -6.34
N GLU A 132 19.62 1.52 -7.64
CA GLU A 132 20.64 1.64 -8.69
C GLU A 132 21.26 3.04 -8.76
N LYS A 133 20.52 4.10 -8.39
CA LYS A 133 21.02 5.48 -8.37
C LYS A 133 21.78 5.84 -7.09
N GLN A 134 21.75 4.97 -6.08
CA GLN A 134 22.40 5.16 -4.79
C GLN A 134 23.73 4.38 -4.67
N GLY A 135 23.95 3.38 -5.51
CA GLY A 135 25.21 2.64 -5.64
C GLY A 135 26.14 3.28 -6.65
#